data_AF-A0A9W8P4W6-F1
#
_entry.id   AF-A0A9W8P4W6-F1
#
_cell.length_a   1.000
_cell.length_b   1.000
_cell.length_c   1.000
_cell.angle_alpha   90.00
_cell.angle_beta   90.00
_cell.angle_gamma   90.00
#
_symmetry.space_group_name_H-M   'P 1'
#
loop_
_entity.id
_entity.type
_entity.pdbx_description
1 polymer ?
#
loop_
_entity_poly.entity_id
_entity_poly.type
_entity_poly.pdbx_seq_one_letter_code
_entity_poly.pdbx_strand_id
1 'polypeptide(L)'
;MSTDVVTQLTMDFPELAYLSRQDLEDLLNDTNYFQAVFHSLPRVKAMYDAQAELGNANESIARNNLALQEKLYKLRSETQEAFNEAKSLEARWKDLEKEQRDVYQRFTPQFLHMRLRHSVTAQDDASERLATAFIQHQSLGPSETQSGTATPSGKEIDDFIKEFKEARKIYHKRVIWSDRWSKVSRTVVQRLTSAAFGKTRFRARSCAVGFNTYPRFCRGIWYLVVQCHFVLDYPPLLTIITLPSQMPSQTQTQSKAT
;
A
#
# COMPACT_ATOMS: atom_id res chain seq x y z
N MET A 1 41.79 -47.41 72.49
CA MET A 1 42.82 -46.67 71.73
C MET A 1 42.77 -47.21 70.31
N SER A 2 41.86 -46.68 69.50
CA SER A 2 41.73 -47.10 68.10
C SER A 2 42.80 -46.38 67.31
N THR A 3 43.70 -47.15 66.71
CA THR A 3 44.76 -46.67 65.83
C THR A 3 44.13 -46.15 64.56
N ASP A 4 44.29 -44.86 64.27
CA ASP A 4 43.96 -44.26 62.98
C ASP A 4 44.84 -44.91 61.91
N VAL A 5 44.32 -45.92 61.23
CA VAL A 5 45.02 -46.57 60.11
C VAL A 5 44.89 -45.64 58.91
N VAL A 6 45.90 -44.79 58.72
CA VAL A 6 46.01 -43.92 57.54
C VAL A 6 46.30 -44.80 56.31
N THR A 7 45.24 -45.19 55.61
CA THR A 7 45.29 -45.86 54.31
C THR A 7 44.98 -44.86 53.19
N GLN A 8 45.39 -45.15 51.95
CA GLN A 8 45.02 -44.31 50.78
C GLN A 8 43.49 -44.14 50.67
N LEU A 9 42.72 -45.16 51.04
CA LEU A 9 41.26 -45.11 51.08
C LEU A 9 40.73 -44.06 52.08
N THR A 10 41.31 -43.98 53.27
CA THR A 10 40.93 -42.96 54.27
C THR A 10 41.44 -41.56 53.93
N MET A 11 42.44 -41.43 53.06
CA MET A 11 42.89 -40.13 52.55
C MET A 11 41.96 -39.57 51.46
N ASP A 12 41.50 -40.43 50.55
CA ASP A 12 40.57 -40.06 49.49
C ASP A 12 39.14 -39.88 50.03
N PHE A 13 38.80 -40.60 51.09
CA PHE A 13 37.48 -40.59 51.73
C PHE A 13 37.61 -40.39 53.25
N PRO A 14 37.86 -39.15 53.71
CA PRO A 14 38.01 -38.86 55.14
C PRO A 14 36.73 -39.15 55.94
N GLU A 15 35.59 -39.19 55.27
CA GLU A 15 34.27 -39.58 55.79
C GLU A 15 34.20 -41.05 56.25
N LEU A 16 35.19 -41.88 55.91
CA LEU A 16 35.27 -43.28 56.35
C LEU A 16 36.22 -43.47 57.56
N ALA A 17 36.99 -42.44 57.93
CA ALA A 17 38.02 -42.54 58.96
C ALA A 17 37.46 -42.72 60.38
N TYR A 18 36.20 -42.33 60.62
CA TYR A 18 35.54 -42.45 61.93
C TYR A 18 34.72 -43.74 62.11
N LEU A 19 34.57 -44.56 61.06
CA LEU A 19 33.84 -45.83 61.15
C LEU A 19 34.73 -46.95 61.68
N SER A 20 34.16 -47.84 62.50
CA SER A 20 34.89 -49.02 62.97
C SER A 20 34.99 -50.08 61.87
N ARG A 21 35.93 -51.03 62.02
CA ARG A 21 36.08 -52.13 61.06
C ARG A 21 34.82 -53.01 60.95
N GLN A 22 34.12 -53.22 62.06
CA GLN A 22 32.84 -53.94 62.07
C GLN A 22 31.81 -53.19 61.22
N ASP A 23 31.70 -51.87 61.40
CA ASP A 23 30.77 -51.04 60.61
C ASP A 23 31.09 -51.07 59.12
N LEU A 24 32.37 -51.13 58.74
CA LEU A 24 32.81 -51.27 57.34
C LEU A 24 32.45 -52.63 56.73
N GLU A 25 32.55 -53.71 57.51
CA GLU A 25 32.13 -55.06 57.07
C GLU A 25 30.60 -55.14 56.95
N ASP A 26 29.85 -54.53 57.89
CA ASP A 26 28.40 -54.43 57.83
C ASP A 26 27.93 -53.52 56.67
N LEU A 27 28.65 -52.44 56.37
CA LEU A 27 28.41 -51.57 55.22
C LEU A 27 28.63 -52.30 53.88
N LEU A 28 29.56 -53.25 53.83
CA LEU A 28 29.82 -54.06 52.63
C LEU A 28 28.78 -55.18 52.46
N ASN A 29 28.25 -55.71 53.56
CA ASN A 29 27.30 -56.82 53.56
C ASN A 29 25.83 -56.37 53.42
N ASP A 30 25.46 -55.19 53.94
CA ASP A 30 24.11 -54.64 53.84
C ASP A 30 24.05 -53.40 52.92
N THR A 31 23.44 -53.58 51.75
CA THR A 31 23.25 -52.53 50.76
C THR A 31 22.37 -51.38 51.26
N ASN A 32 21.38 -51.65 52.12
CA ASN A 32 20.49 -50.61 52.64
C ASN A 32 21.22 -49.72 53.66
N TYR A 33 22.08 -50.33 54.49
CA TYR A 33 22.92 -49.60 55.43
C TYR A 33 23.92 -48.71 54.69
N PHE A 34 24.56 -49.21 53.62
CA PHE A 34 25.41 -48.41 52.74
C PHE A 34 24.66 -47.21 52.15
N GLN A 35 23.47 -47.41 51.59
CA GLN A 35 22.67 -46.31 51.02
C GLN A 35 22.30 -45.27 52.08
N ALA A 36 21.92 -45.70 53.28
CA ALA A 36 21.59 -44.79 54.37
C ALA A 36 22.80 -43.92 54.77
N VAL A 37 23.99 -44.51 54.89
CA VAL A 37 25.23 -43.78 55.18
C VAL A 37 25.62 -42.88 54.01
N PHE A 38 25.50 -43.34 52.76
CA PHE A 38 25.77 -42.55 51.56
C PHE A 38 24.88 -41.30 51.47
N HIS A 39 23.57 -41.43 51.71
CA HIS A 39 22.65 -40.31 51.75
C HIS A 39 22.81 -39.44 53.01
N SER A 40 23.51 -39.92 54.03
CA SER A 40 23.83 -39.12 55.22
C SER A 40 24.98 -38.13 54.98
N LEU A 41 25.85 -38.41 53.99
CA LEU A 41 27.05 -37.63 53.70
C LEU A 41 26.71 -36.18 53.32
N PRO A 42 27.40 -35.17 53.90
CA PRO A 42 27.11 -33.76 53.64
C PRO A 42 27.21 -33.37 52.16
N ARG A 43 28.22 -33.90 51.46
CA ARG A 43 28.43 -33.64 50.02
C ARG A 43 27.27 -34.17 49.17
N VAL A 44 26.75 -35.35 49.50
CA VAL A 44 25.67 -36.01 48.76
C VAL A 44 24.35 -35.27 49.02
N LYS A 45 24.07 -34.89 50.28
CA LYS A 45 22.93 -34.04 50.63
C LYS A 45 22.96 -32.71 49.87
N ALA A 46 24.09 -32.00 49.90
CA ALA A 46 24.25 -30.74 49.18
C ALA A 46 24.02 -30.89 47.66
N MET A 47 24.43 -32.03 47.08
CA MET A 47 24.15 -32.33 45.67
C MET A 47 22.65 -32.53 45.41
N TYR A 48 21.95 -33.29 46.26
CA TYR A 48 20.50 -33.48 46.13
C TYR A 48 19.72 -32.18 46.33
N ASP A 49 20.13 -31.36 47.30
CA ASP A 49 19.53 -30.05 47.55
C ASP A 49 19.70 -29.13 46.33
N ALA A 50 20.91 -29.08 45.76
CA ALA A 50 21.17 -28.32 44.53
C ALA A 50 20.38 -28.86 43.33
N GLN A 51 20.23 -30.18 43.21
CA GLN A 51 19.42 -30.79 42.16
C GLN A 51 17.93 -30.44 42.31
N ALA A 52 17.40 -30.46 43.54
CA ALA A 52 16.02 -30.09 43.82
C ALA A 52 15.77 -28.60 43.55
N GLU A 53 16.70 -27.73 43.93
CA GLU A 53 16.64 -26.29 43.65
C GLU A 53 16.60 -26.00 42.14
N LEU A 54 17.51 -26.61 41.37
CA LEU A 54 17.52 -26.49 39.90
C LEU A 54 16.25 -27.05 39.27
N GLY A 55 15.71 -28.15 39.80
CA GLY A 55 14.43 -28.72 39.37
C GLY A 55 13.28 -27.73 39.56
N ASN A 56 13.17 -27.14 40.75
CA ASN A 56 12.14 -26.14 41.07
C ASN A 56 12.29 -24.87 40.22
N ALA A 57 13.53 -24.41 40.01
CA ALA A 57 13.82 -23.27 39.15
C ALA A 57 13.37 -23.53 37.70
N ASN A 58 13.70 -24.70 37.14
CA ASN A 58 13.27 -25.09 35.79
C ASN A 58 11.75 -25.19 35.68
N GLU A 59 11.09 -25.77 36.68
CA GLU A 59 9.63 -25.84 36.69
C GLU A 59 8.99 -24.44 36.75
N SER A 60 9.53 -23.53 37.55
CA SER A 60 9.06 -22.15 37.62
C SER A 60 9.20 -21.41 36.28
N ILE A 61 10.30 -21.63 35.56
CA ILE A 61 10.55 -21.06 34.23
C ILE A 61 9.56 -21.65 33.22
N ALA A 62 9.33 -22.96 33.26
CA ALA A 62 8.37 -23.62 32.38
C ALA A 62 6.95 -23.08 32.59
N ARG A 63 6.52 -22.91 33.84
CA ARG A 63 5.21 -22.30 34.16
C ARG A 63 5.11 -20.86 33.66
N ASN A 64 6.16 -20.07 33.79
CA ASN A 64 6.18 -18.69 33.28
C ASN A 64 6.08 -18.65 31.75
N ASN A 65 6.86 -19.49 31.06
CA ASN A 65 6.81 -19.60 29.60
C ASN A 65 5.41 -19.96 29.11
N LEU A 66 4.73 -20.91 29.77
CA LEU A 66 3.35 -21.28 29.44
C LEU A 66 2.36 -20.13 29.71
N ALA A 67 2.53 -19.39 30.80
CA ALA A 67 1.67 -18.24 31.11
C ALA A 67 1.84 -17.07 30.11
N LEU A 68 3.05 -16.88 29.57
CA LEU A 68 3.33 -15.86 28.55
C LEU A 68 2.80 -16.26 27.17
N GLN A 69 2.77 -17.56 26.87
CA GLN A 69 2.35 -18.09 25.58
C GLN A 69 0.95 -17.60 25.19
N GLU A 70 -0.03 -17.68 26.09
CA GLU A 70 -1.40 -17.23 25.82
C GLU A 70 -1.47 -15.73 25.48
N LYS A 71 -0.76 -14.89 26.25
CA LYS A 71 -0.71 -13.45 26.02
C LYS A 71 -0.08 -13.12 24.66
N LEU A 72 0.98 -13.84 24.28
CA LEU A 72 1.62 -13.67 22.97
C LEU A 72 0.72 -14.09 21.81
N TYR A 73 -0.04 -15.18 21.97
CA TYR A 73 -1.02 -15.60 20.96
C TYR A 73 -2.14 -14.57 20.81
N LYS A 74 -2.66 -14.05 21.92
CA LYS A 74 -3.68 -13.00 21.90
C LYS A 74 -3.18 -11.73 21.21
N LEU A 75 -1.98 -11.27 21.58
CA LEU A 75 -1.40 -10.08 20.94
C LEU A 75 -1.16 -10.29 19.44
N ARG A 76 -0.74 -11.49 19.04
CA ARG A 76 -0.57 -11.84 17.62
C ARG A 76 -1.91 -11.84 16.89
N SER A 77 -2.98 -12.39 17.47
CA SER A 77 -4.31 -12.38 16.83
C SER A 77 -4.86 -10.96 16.70
N GLU A 78 -4.78 -10.15 17.76
CA GLU A 78 -5.18 -8.73 17.74
C GLU A 78 -4.43 -7.94 16.66
N THR A 79 -3.11 -8.14 16.55
CA THR A 79 -2.30 -7.47 15.53
C THR A 79 -2.68 -7.93 14.12
N GLN A 80 -2.98 -9.21 13.94
CA GLN A 80 -3.41 -9.76 12.66
C GLN A 80 -4.79 -9.21 12.25
N GLU A 81 -5.72 -9.10 13.18
CA GLU A 81 -7.04 -8.51 12.96
C GLU A 81 -6.95 -7.04 12.57
N ALA A 82 -6.19 -6.24 13.33
CA ALA A 82 -5.96 -4.83 13.01
C ALA A 82 -5.28 -4.64 11.64
N PHE A 83 -4.34 -5.51 11.29
CA PHE A 83 -3.71 -5.49 9.97
C PHE A 83 -4.70 -5.82 8.84
N ASN A 84 -5.53 -6.85 9.03
CA ASN A 84 -6.57 -7.23 8.07
C ASN A 84 -7.60 -6.11 7.88
N GLU A 85 -8.01 -5.45 8.97
CA GLU A 85 -8.90 -4.30 8.94
C GLU A 85 -8.27 -3.15 8.13
N ALA A 86 -7.03 -2.76 8.44
CA ALA A 86 -6.32 -1.71 7.72
C ALA A 86 -6.19 -2.03 6.22
N LYS A 87 -5.93 -3.30 5.87
CA LYS A 87 -5.89 -3.75 4.47
C LYS A 87 -7.25 -3.68 3.78
N SER A 88 -8.33 -4.01 4.48
CA SER A 88 -9.68 -3.87 3.95
C SER A 88 -10.05 -2.41 3.70
N LEU A 89 -9.64 -1.50 4.60
CA LEU A 89 -9.84 -0.06 4.45
C LEU A 89 -9.00 0.51 3.30
N GLU A 90 -7.77 0.04 3.12
CA GLU A 90 -6.92 0.41 1.98
C GLU A 90 -7.58 0.00 0.65
N ALA A 91 -8.17 -1.19 0.57
CA ALA A 91 -8.91 -1.64 -0.60
C ALA A 91 -10.12 -0.75 -0.88
N ARG A 92 -10.95 -0.50 0.15
CA ARG A 92 -12.12 0.39 0.05
C ARG A 92 -11.75 1.81 -0.34
N TRP A 93 -10.62 2.31 0.14
CA TRP A 93 -10.12 3.64 -0.22
C TRP A 93 -9.82 3.77 -1.71
N LYS A 94 -9.23 2.74 -2.33
CA LYS A 94 -8.94 2.73 -3.76
C LYS A 94 -10.21 2.77 -4.61
N ASP A 95 -11.28 2.11 -4.15
CA ASP A 95 -12.58 2.16 -4.81
C ASP A 95 -13.20 3.56 -4.69
N LEU A 96 -13.18 4.16 -3.50
CA LEU A 96 -13.67 5.53 -3.29
C LEU A 96 -12.87 6.57 -4.09
N GLU A 97 -11.55 6.41 -4.19
CA GLU A 97 -10.71 7.28 -5.01
C GLU A 97 -11.09 7.17 -6.50
N LYS A 98 -11.40 5.96 -6.97
CA LYS A 98 -11.88 5.75 -8.33
C LYS A 98 -13.24 6.40 -8.55
N GLU A 99 -14.21 6.19 -7.66
CA GLU A 99 -15.52 6.83 -7.71
C GLU A 99 -15.40 8.36 -7.72
N GLN A 100 -14.53 8.91 -6.86
CA GLN A 100 -14.23 10.32 -6.83
C GLN A 100 -13.67 10.78 -8.18
N ARG A 101 -12.64 10.12 -8.71
CA ARG A 101 -12.07 10.48 -10.02
C ARG A 101 -13.13 10.46 -11.12
N ASP A 102 -14.01 9.48 -11.14
CA ASP A 102 -15.07 9.35 -12.15
C ASP A 102 -16.07 10.53 -12.06
N VAL A 103 -16.45 10.95 -10.85
CA VAL A 103 -17.31 12.13 -10.64
C VAL A 103 -16.58 13.42 -11.06
N TYR A 104 -15.32 13.58 -10.64
CA TYR A 104 -14.54 14.80 -10.89
C TYR A 104 -14.03 14.91 -12.34
N GLN A 105 -13.97 13.81 -13.09
CA GLN A 105 -13.55 13.82 -14.51
C GLN A 105 -14.36 14.84 -15.33
N ARG A 106 -15.67 14.93 -15.07
CA ARG A 106 -16.59 15.84 -15.76
C ARG A 106 -16.40 17.31 -15.42
N PHE A 107 -15.76 17.59 -14.29
CA PHE A 107 -15.47 18.94 -13.81
C PHE A 107 -13.99 19.29 -13.97
N THR A 108 -13.20 18.39 -14.56
CA THR A 108 -11.80 18.66 -14.84
C THR A 108 -11.70 19.84 -15.81
N PRO A 109 -10.78 20.80 -15.59
CA PRO A 109 -10.65 21.99 -16.44
C PRO A 109 -10.49 21.67 -17.93
N GLN A 110 -9.82 20.55 -18.24
CA GLN A 110 -9.66 20.07 -19.62
C GLN A 110 -10.97 19.61 -20.24
N PHE A 111 -11.79 18.86 -19.48
CA PHE A 111 -13.10 18.40 -19.95
C PHE A 111 -14.07 19.57 -20.14
N LEU A 112 -14.08 20.52 -19.20
CA LEU A 112 -14.90 21.74 -19.32
C LEU A 112 -14.51 22.58 -20.53
N HIS A 113 -13.21 22.73 -20.79
CA HIS A 113 -12.70 23.43 -21.97
C HIS A 113 -13.05 22.68 -23.27
N MET A 114 -12.92 21.35 -23.31
CA MET A 114 -13.37 20.54 -24.45
C MET A 114 -14.86 20.75 -24.73
N ARG A 115 -15.70 20.71 -23.69
CA ARG A 115 -17.15 20.96 -23.81
C ARG A 115 -17.46 22.37 -24.32
N LEU A 116 -16.69 23.37 -23.89
CA LEU A 116 -16.80 24.73 -24.41
C LEU A 116 -16.50 24.76 -25.92
N ARG A 117 -15.43 24.11 -26.38
CA ARG A 117 -15.08 24.03 -27.82
C ARG A 117 -16.17 23.35 -28.63
N HIS A 118 -16.73 22.23 -28.15
CA HIS A 118 -17.87 21.59 -28.82
C HIS A 118 -19.08 22.52 -28.90
N SER A 119 -19.37 23.30 -27.84
CA SER A 119 -20.46 24.28 -27.88
C SER A 119 -20.19 25.44 -28.85
N VAL A 120 -18.94 25.77 -29.13
CA VAL A 120 -18.56 26.78 -30.14
C VAL A 120 -18.87 26.24 -31.54
N THR A 121 -18.41 25.03 -31.86
CA THR A 121 -18.69 24.38 -33.16
C THR A 121 -20.18 24.20 -33.38
N ALA A 122 -20.91 23.67 -32.38
CA ALA A 122 -22.36 23.48 -32.50
C ALA A 122 -23.12 24.79 -32.71
N GLN A 123 -22.64 25.91 -32.14
CA GLN A 123 -23.21 27.24 -32.35
C GLN A 123 -22.91 27.77 -33.77
N ASP A 124 -21.72 27.48 -34.29
CA ASP A 124 -21.33 27.82 -35.66
C ASP A 124 -22.24 27.08 -36.66
N ASP A 125 -22.32 25.75 -36.52
CA ASP A 125 -23.18 24.87 -37.33
C ASP A 125 -24.67 25.26 -37.25
N ALA A 126 -25.13 25.72 -36.08
CA ALA A 126 -26.50 26.23 -35.92
C ALA A 126 -26.70 27.55 -36.70
N SER A 127 -25.73 28.47 -36.63
CA SER A 127 -25.81 29.74 -37.38
C SER A 127 -25.72 29.53 -38.89
N GLU A 128 -24.90 28.57 -39.35
CA GLU A 128 -24.82 28.21 -40.76
C GLU A 128 -26.11 27.55 -41.24
N ARG A 129 -26.70 26.64 -40.46
CA ARG A 129 -28.01 26.04 -40.79
C ARG A 129 -29.11 27.08 -40.91
N LEU A 130 -29.16 28.08 -40.02
CA LEU A 130 -30.11 29.19 -40.13
C LEU A 130 -29.90 29.98 -41.43
N ALA A 131 -28.65 30.27 -41.79
CA ALA A 131 -28.33 30.95 -43.04
C ALA A 131 -28.72 30.12 -44.28
N THR A 132 -28.40 28.82 -44.29
CA THR A 132 -28.78 27.92 -45.40
C THR A 132 -30.30 27.81 -45.54
N ALA A 133 -31.03 27.68 -44.43
CA ALA A 133 -32.49 27.60 -44.44
C ALA A 133 -33.13 28.88 -45.01
N PHE A 134 -32.61 30.05 -44.64
CA PHE A 134 -33.06 31.33 -45.20
C PHE A 134 -32.81 31.42 -46.71
N ILE A 135 -31.62 31.03 -47.18
CA ILE A 135 -31.28 31.01 -48.62
C ILE A 135 -32.18 30.02 -49.37
N GLN A 136 -32.45 28.84 -48.81
CA GLN A 136 -33.32 27.84 -49.42
C GLN A 136 -34.77 28.33 -49.52
N HIS A 137 -35.29 28.98 -48.48
CA HIS A 137 -36.63 29.58 -48.49
C HIS A 137 -36.73 30.73 -49.51
N GLN A 138 -35.64 31.48 -49.71
CA GLN A 138 -35.58 32.55 -50.73
C GLN A 138 -35.42 32.01 -52.16
N SER A 139 -34.80 30.84 -52.33
CA SER A 139 -34.51 30.23 -53.65
C SER A 139 -35.68 29.38 -54.19
N LEU A 140 -36.56 28.87 -53.32
CA LEU A 140 -37.78 28.13 -53.69
C LEU A 140 -38.94 29.09 -54.08
N GLY A 141 -38.69 30.02 -55.01
CA GLY A 141 -39.72 30.94 -55.53
C GLY A 141 -41.06 30.23 -55.86
N PRO A 142 -42.19 30.95 -55.74
CA PRO A 142 -43.51 30.40 -55.43
C PRO A 142 -44.01 29.47 -56.55
N SER A 143 -43.91 28.16 -56.33
CA SER A 143 -44.70 27.19 -57.09
C SER A 143 -45.96 26.88 -56.29
N GLU A 144 -47.03 27.54 -56.74
CA GLU A 144 -48.43 27.12 -56.60
C GLU A 144 -49.03 27.06 -55.20
N THR A 145 -49.54 28.19 -54.71
CA THR A 145 -51.01 28.42 -54.68
C THR A 145 -51.36 29.82 -54.17
N GLN A 146 -52.03 30.56 -55.05
CA GLN A 146 -53.03 31.62 -54.81
C GLN A 146 -52.72 32.81 -53.87
N SER A 147 -52.63 33.96 -54.54
CA SER A 147 -53.25 35.24 -54.17
C SER A 147 -52.49 36.18 -53.22
N GLY A 148 -51.74 37.11 -53.85
CA GLY A 148 -51.63 38.49 -53.38
C GLY A 148 -50.43 38.82 -52.49
N THR A 149 -49.35 39.31 -53.12
CA THR A 149 -48.28 40.11 -52.47
C THR A 149 -47.40 39.37 -51.46
N ALA A 150 -46.56 38.44 -51.93
CA ALA A 150 -45.52 37.83 -51.11
C ALA A 150 -44.12 38.12 -51.67
N THR A 151 -43.68 39.37 -51.55
CA THR A 151 -42.26 39.57 -51.18
C THR A 151 -42.05 38.84 -49.85
N PRO A 152 -40.91 38.17 -49.59
CA PRO A 152 -40.61 37.65 -48.25
C PRO A 152 -40.93 38.78 -47.28
N SER A 153 -41.86 38.51 -46.37
CA SER A 153 -42.45 39.58 -45.55
C SER A 153 -41.29 40.28 -44.87
N GLY A 154 -41.15 41.61 -44.98
CA GLY A 154 -40.00 42.32 -44.41
C GLY A 154 -39.73 41.94 -42.93
N LYS A 155 -40.81 41.55 -42.25
CA LYS A 155 -40.81 40.94 -40.92
C LYS A 155 -39.99 39.64 -40.81
N GLU A 156 -40.14 38.69 -41.73
CA GLU A 156 -39.37 37.43 -41.75
C GLU A 156 -37.87 37.68 -41.96
N ILE A 157 -37.53 38.67 -42.79
CA ILE A 157 -36.15 39.09 -43.03
C ILE A 157 -35.58 39.75 -41.77
N ASP A 158 -36.31 40.66 -41.15
CA ASP A 158 -35.90 41.34 -39.92
C ASP A 158 -35.74 40.36 -38.75
N ASP A 159 -36.65 39.38 -38.64
CA ASP A 159 -36.60 38.32 -37.64
C ASP A 159 -35.40 37.39 -37.86
N PHE A 160 -35.12 36.98 -39.10
CA PHE A 160 -33.89 36.24 -39.44
C PHE A 160 -32.64 37.04 -39.09
N ILE A 161 -32.57 38.32 -39.49
CA ILE A 161 -31.41 39.18 -39.21
C ILE A 161 -31.19 39.30 -37.69
N LYS A 162 -32.27 39.42 -36.92
CA LYS A 162 -32.20 39.48 -35.46
C LYS A 162 -31.68 38.16 -34.88
N GLU A 163 -32.27 37.04 -35.23
CA GLU A 163 -31.89 35.71 -34.73
C GLU A 163 -30.44 35.34 -35.13
N PHE A 164 -30.06 35.58 -36.38
CA PHE A 164 -28.70 35.32 -36.87
C PHE A 164 -27.66 36.18 -36.15
N LYS A 165 -27.95 37.48 -35.94
CA LYS A 165 -27.06 38.38 -35.18
C LYS A 165 -26.92 37.92 -33.74
N GLU A 166 -28.01 37.47 -33.10
CA GLU A 166 -27.98 36.94 -31.74
C GLU A 166 -27.15 35.64 -31.66
N ALA A 167 -27.32 34.73 -32.62
CA ALA A 167 -26.56 33.49 -32.72
C ALA A 167 -25.04 33.75 -32.91
N ARG A 168 -24.66 34.68 -33.79
CA ARG A 168 -23.24 35.03 -34.01
C ARG A 168 -22.62 35.79 -32.83
N LYS A 169 -23.40 36.63 -32.12
CA LYS A 169 -22.95 37.25 -30.87
C LYS A 169 -22.58 36.19 -29.83
N ILE A 170 -23.39 35.14 -29.67
CA ILE A 170 -23.12 34.04 -28.74
C ILE A 170 -21.87 33.26 -29.17
N TYR A 171 -21.74 32.96 -30.47
CA TYR A 171 -20.55 32.30 -31.03
C TYR A 171 -19.26 33.07 -30.70
N HIS A 172 -19.19 34.36 -31.05
CA HIS A 172 -17.98 35.15 -30.82
C HIS A 172 -17.64 35.29 -29.33
N LYS A 173 -18.65 35.42 -28.45
CA LYS A 173 -18.44 35.40 -27.00
C LYS A 173 -17.77 34.09 -26.56
N ARG A 174 -18.27 32.94 -27.00
CA ARG A 174 -17.71 31.62 -26.65
C ARG A 174 -16.31 31.42 -27.23
N VAL A 175 -16.03 31.88 -28.44
CA VAL A 175 -14.70 31.85 -29.07
C VAL A 175 -13.69 32.64 -28.24
N ILE A 176 -14.01 33.89 -27.89
CA ILE A 176 -13.13 34.74 -27.07
C ILE A 176 -12.81 34.09 -25.72
N TRP A 177 -13.82 33.48 -25.10
CA TRP A 177 -13.65 32.78 -23.83
C TRP A 177 -12.78 31.53 -23.97
N SER A 178 -12.99 30.74 -25.03
CA SER A 178 -12.17 29.56 -25.35
C SER A 178 -10.70 29.92 -25.59
N ASP A 179 -10.45 31.02 -26.31
CA ASP A 179 -9.09 31.50 -26.59
C ASP A 179 -8.39 32.03 -25.35
N ARG A 180 -9.11 32.79 -24.51
CA ARG A 180 -8.59 33.26 -23.23
C ARG A 180 -8.23 32.09 -22.32
N TRP A 181 -9.09 31.09 -22.22
CA TRP A 181 -8.83 29.87 -21.46
C TRP A 181 -7.57 29.16 -21.99
N SER A 182 -7.49 28.93 -23.30
CA SER A 182 -6.33 28.30 -23.95
C SER A 182 -5.02 29.06 -23.71
N LYS A 183 -5.05 30.40 -23.66
CA LYS A 183 -3.87 31.23 -23.38
C LYS A 183 -3.44 31.12 -21.93
N VAL A 184 -4.37 31.23 -20.98
CA VAL A 184 -4.08 31.13 -19.55
C VAL A 184 -3.56 29.74 -19.17
N SER A 185 -4.17 28.67 -19.68
CA SER A 185 -3.69 27.32 -19.42
C SER A 185 -2.26 27.10 -19.93
N ARG A 186 -1.91 27.61 -21.12
CA ARG A 186 -0.54 27.50 -21.65
C ARG A 186 0.49 28.26 -20.84
N THR A 187 0.18 29.48 -20.41
CA THR A 187 1.13 30.30 -19.62
C THR A 187 1.37 29.74 -18.23
N VAL A 188 0.34 29.20 -17.58
CA VAL A 188 0.48 28.53 -16.28
C VAL A 188 1.35 27.28 -16.42
N VAL A 189 1.07 26.42 -17.41
CA VAL A 189 1.88 25.21 -17.67
C VAL A 189 3.34 25.59 -17.96
N GLN A 190 3.59 26.60 -18.79
CA GLN A 190 4.95 27.04 -19.13
C GLN A 190 5.70 27.63 -17.94
N ARG A 191 5.02 28.33 -17.02
CA ARG A 191 5.65 28.84 -15.79
C ARG A 191 5.99 27.72 -14.81
N LEU A 192 5.12 26.73 -14.68
CA LEU A 192 5.34 25.58 -13.79
C LEU A 192 6.47 24.68 -14.29
N THR A 193 6.52 24.40 -15.60
CA THR A 193 7.63 23.63 -16.19
C THR A 193 8.96 24.38 -16.10
N SER A 194 8.97 25.70 -16.32
CA SER A 194 10.19 26.51 -16.17
C SER A 194 10.68 26.57 -14.72
N ALA A 195 9.76 26.63 -13.75
CA ALA A 195 10.10 26.62 -12.32
C ALA A 195 10.63 25.25 -11.85
N ALA A 196 10.10 24.15 -12.39
CA ALA A 196 10.56 22.79 -12.08
C ALA A 196 11.96 22.49 -12.65
N PHE A 197 12.26 22.98 -13.86
CA PHE A 197 13.57 22.77 -14.51
C PHE A 197 14.65 23.80 -14.09
N GLY A 198 14.27 24.98 -13.58
CA GLY A 198 15.22 26.01 -13.16
C GLY A 198 15.95 25.74 -11.83
N LYS A 199 15.49 24.78 -11.02
CA LYS A 199 16.01 24.52 -9.67
C LYS A 199 16.94 23.30 -9.55
N THR A 200 17.14 22.51 -10.61
CA THR A 200 18.07 21.36 -10.65
C THR A 200 19.49 21.73 -11.08
N ARG A 201 20.00 22.92 -10.71
CA ARG A 201 21.45 23.18 -10.71
C ARG A 201 22.04 22.76 -9.38
N PHE A 202 21.96 21.46 -9.07
CA PHE A 202 22.70 20.89 -7.95
C PHE A 202 24.18 20.94 -8.32
N ARG A 203 24.87 21.93 -7.77
CA ARG A 203 26.30 22.13 -7.86
C ARG A 203 26.97 20.90 -7.25
N ALA A 204 27.38 19.95 -8.09
CA ALA A 204 28.18 18.81 -7.69
C ALA A 204 29.53 19.32 -7.18
N ARG A 205 29.59 19.70 -5.91
CA ARG A 205 30.85 19.80 -5.18
C ARG A 205 31.22 18.39 -4.78
N SER A 206 32.32 17.95 -5.37
CA SER A 206 33.04 16.73 -5.09
C SER A 206 33.17 16.50 -3.57
N CYS A 207 32.48 15.49 -3.04
CA CYS A 207 32.80 14.86 -1.77
C CYS A 207 33.50 13.54 -2.10
N ALA A 208 34.79 13.64 -2.43
CA ALA A 208 35.69 12.51 -2.45
C ALA A 208 36.45 12.49 -1.12
N VAL A 209 35.85 11.94 -0.06
CA VAL A 209 36.57 11.36 1.08
C VAL A 209 35.74 10.19 1.60
N GLY A 210 36.38 9.02 1.59
CA GLY A 210 35.70 7.74 1.63
C GLY A 210 35.04 7.38 2.96
N PHE A 211 34.01 6.54 2.86
CA PHE A 211 33.70 5.53 3.86
C PHE A 211 33.18 4.31 3.12
N ASN A 212 33.97 3.25 3.19
CA ASN A 212 33.72 1.94 2.63
C ASN A 212 32.96 1.15 3.71
N THR A 213 31.62 1.09 3.65
CA THR A 213 30.77 0.00 4.22
C THR A 213 29.27 0.32 4.06
N TYR A 214 28.48 -0.68 3.64
CA TYR A 214 27.01 -0.77 3.51
C TYR A 214 26.31 -0.17 2.27
N PRO A 215 26.02 -0.97 1.22
CA PRO A 215 25.30 -0.51 0.04
C PRO A 215 23.83 -0.95 0.03
N ARG A 216 23.03 -0.75 1.09
CA ARG A 216 21.57 -1.06 1.03
C ARG A 216 20.60 -0.11 1.74
N PHE A 217 21.05 0.80 2.61
CA PHE A 217 20.11 1.63 3.40
C PHE A 217 19.77 2.99 2.78
N CYS A 218 20.60 3.55 1.89
CA CYS A 218 20.37 4.90 1.35
C CYS A 218 19.48 4.95 0.09
N ARG A 219 19.14 3.80 -0.53
CA ARG A 219 18.21 3.77 -1.68
C ARG A 219 16.73 3.81 -1.27
N GLY A 220 16.39 3.39 -0.06
CA GLY A 220 14.99 3.36 0.41
C GLY A 220 14.39 4.74 0.71
N ILE A 221 15.19 5.64 1.29
CA ILE A 221 14.73 7.00 1.66
C ILE A 221 14.60 7.89 0.42
N TRP A 222 15.43 7.68 -0.60
CA TRP A 222 15.32 8.43 -1.85
C TRP A 222 14.06 8.08 -2.65
N TYR A 223 13.65 6.80 -2.64
CA TYR A 223 12.40 6.38 -3.26
C TYR A 223 11.16 6.91 -2.53
N LEU A 224 11.16 6.96 -1.19
CA LEU A 224 10.01 7.47 -0.43
C LEU A 224 9.78 8.98 -0.59
N VAL A 225 10.85 9.78 -0.72
CA VAL A 225 10.70 11.23 -0.92
C VAL A 225 10.30 11.58 -2.36
N VAL A 226 10.78 10.82 -3.36
CA VAL A 226 10.37 11.02 -4.76
C VAL A 226 8.94 10.51 -5.00
N GLN A 227 8.52 9.41 -4.35
CA GLN A 227 7.16 8.91 -4.47
C GLN A 227 6.14 9.84 -3.78
N CYS A 228 6.47 10.44 -2.61
CA CYS A 228 5.55 11.35 -1.92
C CYS A 228 5.38 12.71 -2.62
N HIS A 229 6.34 13.18 -3.42
CA HIS A 229 6.21 14.46 -4.13
C HIS A 229 5.59 14.34 -5.53
N PHE A 230 5.45 13.14 -6.09
CA PHE A 230 4.91 12.91 -7.44
C PHE A 230 3.44 12.48 -7.48
N VAL A 231 2.81 12.22 -6.33
CA VAL A 231 1.40 11.79 -6.26
C VAL A 231 0.41 12.98 -6.32
N LEU A 232 0.88 14.23 -6.29
CA LEU A 232 0.00 15.41 -6.30
C LEU A 232 -0.13 16.15 -7.63
N ASP A 233 0.53 15.74 -8.72
CA ASP A 233 0.30 16.39 -10.01
C ASP A 233 0.67 15.48 -11.19
N TYR A 234 -0.28 15.34 -12.13
CA TYR A 234 -0.27 14.66 -13.43
C TYR A 234 -0.82 13.22 -13.53
N PRO A 235 -1.75 12.97 -14.49
CA PRO A 235 -2.23 11.62 -14.81
C PRO A 235 -1.19 10.87 -15.64
N PRO A 236 -0.95 9.56 -15.41
CA PRO A 236 -0.19 8.76 -16.35
C PRO A 236 -1.08 8.39 -17.53
N LEU A 237 -0.64 8.77 -18.74
CA LEU A 237 -1.07 8.13 -19.98
C LEU A 237 -0.57 6.68 -19.94
N LEU A 238 -1.45 5.75 -19.56
CA LEU A 238 -1.17 4.31 -19.64
C LEU A 238 -1.56 3.81 -21.03
N THR A 239 -0.52 3.66 -21.84
CA THR A 239 -0.48 2.86 -23.06
C THR A 239 -0.94 1.44 -22.76
N ILE A 240 -1.99 1.03 -23.47
CA ILE A 240 -2.50 -0.33 -23.55
C ILE A 240 -1.44 -1.18 -24.24
N ILE A 241 -0.86 -2.15 -23.52
CA ILE A 241 -0.24 -3.34 -24.14
C ILE A 241 -0.92 -4.56 -23.54
N THR A 242 -1.85 -5.08 -24.32
CA THR A 242 -2.50 -6.37 -24.19
C THR A 242 -1.45 -7.48 -24.35
N LEU A 243 -1.38 -8.41 -23.41
CA LEU A 243 -0.70 -9.70 -23.58
C LEU A 243 -1.61 -10.80 -23.04
N PRO A 244 -1.95 -11.83 -23.84
CA PRO A 244 -2.87 -12.87 -23.42
C PRO A 244 -2.16 -13.91 -22.54
N SER A 245 -2.74 -14.18 -21.37
CA SER A 245 -2.40 -15.32 -20.54
C SER A 245 -3.18 -16.54 -21.06
N GLN A 246 -2.47 -17.44 -21.75
CA GLN A 246 -2.91 -18.82 -21.95
C GLN A 246 -2.51 -19.62 -20.70
N MET A 247 -3.50 -20.26 -20.07
CA MET A 247 -3.46 -21.60 -19.47
C MET A 247 -4.73 -21.80 -18.62
N PRO A 248 -5.53 -22.83 -18.94
CA PRO A 248 -6.18 -23.58 -17.87
C PRO A 248 -5.70 -25.03 -17.86
N SER A 249 -5.18 -25.40 -16.70
CA SER A 249 -4.93 -26.76 -16.25
C SER A 249 -6.21 -27.60 -16.30
N GLN A 250 -6.18 -28.74 -17.01
CA GLN A 250 -7.18 -29.78 -16.82
C GLN A 250 -6.63 -30.84 -15.88
N THR A 251 -7.19 -30.86 -14.67
CA THR A 251 -7.12 -31.99 -13.76
C THR A 251 -8.54 -32.56 -13.68
N GLN A 252 -8.78 -33.71 -14.28
CA GLN A 252 -9.96 -34.53 -14.00
C GLN A 252 -9.55 -35.99 -13.84
N THR A 253 -9.42 -36.38 -12.59
CA THR A 253 -9.61 -37.75 -12.11
C THR A 253 -11.07 -37.92 -11.72
N GLN A 254 -11.79 -38.90 -12.29
CA GLN A 254 -12.61 -39.90 -11.57
C GLN A 254 -13.50 -40.77 -12.50
N SER A 255 -13.29 -42.09 -12.37
CA SER A 255 -14.22 -43.24 -12.38
C SER A 255 -15.34 -43.40 -13.45
N LYS A 256 -15.36 -44.56 -14.15
CA LYS A 256 -16.31 -45.69 -13.97
C LYS A 256 -16.33 -46.64 -15.19
N ALA A 257 -16.61 -47.93 -14.92
CA ALA A 257 -16.83 -49.06 -15.83
C ALA A 257 -15.54 -49.60 -16.49
N THR A 258 -15.07 -50.82 -16.21
CA THR A 258 -15.76 -52.12 -16.29
C THR A 258 -15.06 -53.13 -15.40
#